data_AF-A0A3D5PCZ3-F1
#
_entry.id   AF-A0A3D5PCZ3-F1
#
_cell.length_a   1.000
_cell.length_b   1.000
_cell.length_c   1.000
_cell.angle_alpha   90.00
_cell.angle_beta   90.00
_cell.angle_gamma   90.00
#
_symmetry.space_group_name_H-M   'P 1'
#
loop_
_entity.id
_entity.type
_entity.pdbx_description
1 polymer ?
#
loop_
_entity_poly.entity_id
_entity_poly.type
_entity_poly.pdbx_seq_one_letter_code
_entity_poly.pdbx_strand_id
1 'polypeptide(L)'
;MNTICQSCGMPLDFMELRGTEKDGRKSDDYCMYCYKDGHFTYECTMQQMIDLCVPHMANGEESFTHETAEEYLKALLPSLKRWNKQTEK
;
A
#
# COMPACT_ATOMS: atom_id res chain seq x y z
N MET A 1 -8.18 -10.33 -7.86
CA MET A 1 -8.32 -9.98 -6.44
C MET A 1 -7.00 -10.12 -5.75
N ASN A 2 -6.26 -9.01 -5.65
CA ASN A 2 -5.11 -8.95 -4.77
C ASN A 2 -5.55 -8.89 -3.31
N THR A 3 -4.82 -9.60 -2.45
CA THR A 3 -5.06 -9.68 -1.00
C THR A 3 -4.44 -8.49 -0.26
N ILE A 4 -3.50 -7.78 -0.89
CA ILE A 4 -2.83 -6.61 -0.33
C ILE A 4 -2.80 -5.46 -1.34
N CYS A 5 -2.79 -4.24 -0.80
CA CYS A 5 -2.68 -3.00 -1.55
C CYS A 5 -1.32 -2.94 -2.25
N GLN A 6 -1.34 -2.83 -3.58
CA GLN A 6 -0.17 -2.75 -4.45
C GLN A 6 0.54 -1.39 -4.40
N SER A 7 0.29 -0.60 -3.35
CA SER A 7 0.91 0.69 -3.06
C SER A 7 1.51 0.71 -1.66
N CYS A 8 0.74 0.41 -0.62
CA CYS A 8 1.24 0.45 0.77
C CYS A 8 1.39 -0.92 1.44
N GLY A 9 1.02 -2.02 0.77
CA GLY A 9 1.03 -3.36 1.36
C GLY A 9 -0.10 -3.65 2.34
N MET A 10 -1.02 -2.70 2.58
CA MET A 10 -2.16 -2.88 3.49
C MET A 10 -3.08 -4.02 3.03
N PRO A 11 -3.52 -4.93 3.92
CA PRO A 11 -4.48 -5.97 3.59
C PRO A 11 -5.79 -5.42 3.04
N LEU A 12 -6.31 -6.05 1.98
CA LEU A 12 -7.56 -5.70 1.29
C LEU A 12 -8.66 -6.74 1.57
N ASP A 13 -8.73 -7.24 2.81
CA ASP A 13 -9.71 -8.24 3.26
C ASP A 13 -11.15 -7.74 3.13
N PHE A 14 -11.36 -6.44 3.39
CA PHE A 14 -12.68 -5.81 3.32
C PHE A 14 -12.84 -4.96 2.06
N MET A 15 -14.00 -5.09 1.41
CA MET A 15 -14.33 -4.30 0.21
C MET A 15 -14.40 -2.79 0.50
N GLU A 16 -14.69 -2.41 1.75
CA GLU A 16 -14.70 -1.01 2.19
C GLU A 16 -13.31 -0.38 2.13
N LEU A 17 -12.27 -1.16 2.47
CA LEU A 17 -10.88 -0.73 2.42
C LEU A 17 -10.36 -0.55 0.99
N ARG A 18 -11.08 -1.07 -0.02
CA ARG A 18 -10.68 -0.94 -1.43
C ARG A 18 -10.99 0.46 -1.95
N GLY A 19 -10.05 1.00 -2.73
CA GLY A 19 -10.16 2.29 -3.40
C GLY A 19 -11.23 2.31 -4.48
N THR A 20 -11.36 3.44 -5.16
CA THR A 20 -12.31 3.60 -6.28
C THR A 20 -11.59 3.90 -7.58
N GLU A 21 -12.01 3.20 -8.63
CA GLU A 21 -11.64 3.48 -10.02
C GLU A 21 -12.39 4.73 -10.52
N LYS A 22 -11.99 5.26 -11.68
CA LYS A 22 -12.58 6.48 -12.26
C LYS A 22 -14.09 6.34 -12.52
N ASP A 23 -14.56 5.13 -12.79
CA ASP A 23 -15.97 4.79 -13.01
C ASP A 23 -16.74 4.48 -11.71
N GLY A 24 -16.09 4.60 -10.54
CA GLY A 24 -16.69 4.38 -9.23
C GLY A 24 -16.68 2.93 -8.75
N ARG A 25 -16.20 1.97 -9.56
CA ARG A 25 -15.97 0.59 -9.11
C ARG A 25 -14.87 0.50 -8.06
N LYS A 26 -14.89 -0.57 -7.27
CA LYS A 26 -13.85 -0.85 -6.27
C LYS A 26 -12.56 -1.32 -6.95
N SER A 27 -11.44 -0.79 -6.48
CA SER A 27 -10.13 -1.16 -6.98
C SER A 27 -9.76 -2.57 -6.51
N ASP A 28 -9.25 -3.38 -7.44
CA ASP A 28 -8.79 -4.73 -7.13
C ASP A 28 -7.41 -4.72 -6.46
N ASP A 29 -6.63 -3.68 -6.74
CA ASP A 29 -5.21 -3.55 -6.46
C ASP A 29 -4.90 -2.58 -5.32
N TYR A 30 -5.72 -1.55 -5.10
CA TYR A 30 -5.37 -0.44 -4.21
C TYR A 30 -6.41 -0.21 -3.11
N CYS A 31 -5.94 0.24 -1.95
CA CYS A 31 -6.81 0.64 -0.84
C CYS A 31 -7.34 2.08 -1.01
N MET A 32 -8.43 2.41 -0.33
CA MET A 32 -9.09 3.71 -0.35
C MET A 32 -8.23 4.86 0.17
N TYR A 33 -7.22 4.55 0.97
CA TYR A 33 -6.25 5.54 1.44
C TYR A 33 -5.25 5.88 0.36
N CYS A 34 -4.81 4.89 -0.43
CA CYS A 34 -3.82 5.08 -1.50
C CYS A 34 -4.43 5.63 -2.78
N TYR A 35 -5.63 5.20 -3.13
CA TYR A 35 -6.19 5.37 -4.46
C TYR A 35 -7.68 5.65 -4.39
N LYS A 36 -8.09 6.71 -5.07
CA LYS A 36 -9.47 7.18 -5.10
C LYS A 36 -9.79 7.85 -6.42
N ASP A 37 -10.98 7.58 -6.93
CA ASP A 37 -11.54 8.17 -8.16
C ASP A 37 -10.59 8.05 -9.36
N GLY A 38 -9.88 6.92 -9.46
CA GLY A 38 -8.97 6.64 -10.56
C GLY A 38 -7.55 7.21 -10.40
N HIS A 39 -7.20 7.79 -9.24
CA HIS A 39 -5.91 8.46 -9.03
C HIS A 39 -5.34 8.18 -7.64
N PHE A 40 -4.01 8.23 -7.52
CA PHE A 40 -3.38 8.20 -6.21
C PHE A 40 -3.65 9.50 -5.46
N THR A 41 -4.09 9.39 -4.22
CA THR A 41 -4.47 10.54 -3.37
C THR A 41 -3.26 11.31 -2.84
N TYR A 42 -2.06 10.76 -3.01
CA TYR A 42 -0.80 11.37 -2.62
C TYR A 42 0.35 10.94 -3.53
N GLU A 43 1.27 11.87 -3.76
CA GLU A 43 2.55 11.61 -4.38
C GLU A 43 3.63 11.54 -3.31
N CYS A 44 4.22 10.36 -3.14
CA CYS A 44 5.32 10.15 -2.22
C CYS A 44 6.35 9.23 -2.87
N THR A 45 7.58 9.27 -2.37
CA THR A 45 8.62 8.30 -2.71
C THR A 45 8.40 6.99 -1.96
N MET A 46 9.10 5.93 -2.37
CA MET A 46 9.07 4.65 -1.67
C MET A 46 9.51 4.81 -0.21
N GLN A 47 10.57 5.59 0.05
CA GLN A 47 11.04 5.85 1.41
C GLN A 47 9.98 6.57 2.23
N GLN A 48 9.34 7.60 1.67
CA GLN A 48 8.24 8.29 2.37
C GLN A 48 7.06 7.38 2.65
N MET A 49 6.74 6.44 1.76
CA MET A 49 5.69 5.44 2.03
C MET A 49 6.06 4.53 3.21
N ILE A 50 7.33 4.14 3.33
CA ILE A 50 7.82 3.36 4.47
C ILE A 50 7.64 4.17 5.75
N ASP A 51 8.18 5.39 5.80
CA ASP A 51 8.07 6.29 6.95
C ASP A 51 6.60 6.55 7.37
N LEU A 52 5.68 6.59 6.41
CA LEU A 52 4.25 6.72 6.69
C LEU A 52 3.64 5.42 7.23
N CYS A 53 3.96 4.26 6.65
CA CYS A 53 3.32 2.99 7.01
C CYS A 53 3.91 2.36 8.27
N VAL A 54 5.19 2.55 8.56
CA VAL A 54 5.90 2.02 9.75
C VAL A 54 5.15 2.33 11.06
N PRO A 55 4.81 3.59 11.40
CA PRO A 55 4.11 3.88 12.64
C PRO A 55 2.70 3.29 12.64
N HIS A 56 2.01 3.21 11.50
CA HIS A 56 0.68 2.59 11.42
C HIS A 56 0.73 1.08 11.65
N MET A 57 1.78 0.41 11.17
CA MET A 57 1.99 -1.03 11.33
C MET A 57 2.45 -1.36 12.77
N ALA A 58 3.37 -0.57 13.32
CA ALA A 58 3.91 -0.78 14.65
C ALA A 58 2.92 -0.43 15.78
N ASN A 59 1.97 0.49 15.53
CA ASN A 59 0.88 0.76 16.48
C ASN A 59 -0.27 -0.26 16.39
N GLY A 60 -0.27 -1.15 15.39
CA GLY A 60 -1.36 -2.10 15.14
C GLY A 60 -1.22 -3.42 15.91
N GLU A 61 0.02 -3.89 16.12
CA GLU A 61 0.32 -5.08 16.92
C GLU A 61 1.59 -4.87 17.74
N GLU A 62 1.57 -5.30 19.01
CA GLU A 62 2.70 -5.22 19.94
C GLU A 62 3.94 -6.00 19.44
N SER A 63 3.73 -6.96 18.54
CA SER A 63 4.75 -7.80 17.90
C SER A 63 5.46 -7.12 16.72
N PHE A 64 4.91 -6.04 16.14
CA PHE A 64 5.56 -5.29 15.07
C PHE A 64 6.28 -4.08 15.65
N THR A 65 7.61 -4.18 15.80
CA THR A 65 8.42 -3.00 16.13
C THR A 65 8.59 -2.09 14.91
N HIS A 66 8.94 -0.82 15.14
CA HIS A 66 9.26 0.12 14.06
C HIS A 66 10.32 -0.43 13.10
N GLU A 67 11.37 -1.06 13.64
CA GLU A 67 12.48 -1.63 12.85
C GLU A 67 11.99 -2.79 11.97
N THR A 68 11.25 -3.74 12.55
CA THR A 68 10.69 -4.88 11.80
C THR A 68 9.71 -4.45 10.73
N ALA A 69 8.85 -3.46 11.02
CA ALA A 69 7.93 -2.90 10.04
C ALA A 69 8.68 -2.23 8.87
N GLU A 70 9.75 -1.50 9.18
CA GLU A 70 10.58 -0.83 8.18
C GLU A 70 11.26 -1.84 7.25
N GLU A 71 11.92 -2.86 7.81
CA GLU A 71 12.58 -3.91 7.03
C GLU A 71 11.58 -4.68 6.16
N TYR A 72 10.42 -5.03 6.71
CA TYR A 72 9.34 -5.68 5.99
C TYR A 72 8.88 -4.85 4.79
N LEU A 73 8.60 -3.55 5.00
CA LEU A 73 8.17 -2.65 3.93
C LEU A 73 9.28 -2.41 2.89
N LYS A 74 10.55 -2.29 3.31
CA LYS A 74 11.69 -2.19 2.40
C LYS A 74 11.80 -3.39 1.46
N ALA A 75 11.48 -4.59 1.94
CA ALA A 75 11.44 -5.81 1.13
C ALA A 75 10.16 -5.90 0.28
N LEU A 76 9.01 -5.50 0.84
CA LEU A 76 7.71 -5.63 0.19
C LEU A 76 7.50 -4.59 -0.92
N LEU A 77 7.72 -3.29 -0.63
CA LEU A 77 7.37 -2.20 -1.54
C LEU A 77 7.94 -2.37 -2.94
N PRO A 78 9.22 -2.73 -3.16
CA PRO A 78 9.78 -2.95 -4.50
C PRO A 78 9.05 -4.01 -5.34
N SER A 79 8.36 -4.96 -4.70
CA SER A 79 7.59 -5.99 -5.39
C SER A 79 6.19 -5.51 -5.83
N LEU A 80 5.67 -4.43 -5.23
CA LEU A 80 4.31 -3.93 -5.47
C LEU A 80 4.22 -3.12 -6.77
N LYS A 81 3.08 -3.22 -7.48
CA LYS A 81 2.88 -2.57 -8.80
C LYS A 81 3.23 -1.08 -8.84
N ARG A 82 2.93 -0.31 -7.79
CA ARG A 82 3.23 1.14 -7.74
C ARG A 82 4.73 1.45 -7.80
N TRP A 83 5.55 0.58 -7.21
CA TRP A 83 6.98 0.84 -7.01
C TRP A 83 7.88 -0.07 -7.82
N ASN A 84 7.32 -1.15 -8.37
CA ASN A 84 8.05 -2.12 -9.14
C ASN A 84 8.55 -1.47 -10.44
N LYS A 85 9.85 -1.13 -10.45
CA LYS A 85 10.54 -0.58 -11.62
C LYS A 85 10.86 -1.64 -12.68
N GLN A 86 10.51 -2.92 -12.48
CA GLN A 86 10.75 -4.01 -13.44
C GLN A 86 9.59 -4.25 -14.41
N THR A 87 8.58 -3.37 -14.46
CA THR A 87 7.56 -3.42 -15.53
C THR A 87 8.06 -2.88 -16.88
N GLU A 88 9.35 -2.55 -16.99
CA GLU A 88 10.02 -2.32 -18.27
C GLU A 88 10.78 -3.60 -18.67
N LYS A 89 10.11 -4.46 -19.44
CA LYS A 89 10.74 -5.54 -20.21
C LYS A 89 10.40 -5.34 -21.68
#